data_AF-A0A418VM46-F1
#
_entry.id   AF-A0A418VM46-F1
#
_cell.length_a   1.000
_cell.length_b   1.000
_cell.length_c   1.000
_cell.angle_alpha   90.00
_cell.angle_beta   90.00
_cell.angle_gamma   90.00
#
_symmetry.space_group_name_H-M   'P 1'
#
loop_
_entity.id
_entity.type
_entity.pdbx_description
1 polymer ?
#
loop_
_entity_poly.entity_id
_entity_poly.type
_entity_poly.pdbx_seq_one_letter_code
_entity_poly.pdbx_strand_id
1 'polypeptide(L)'
;MPCSRSAAVIAAIMWLVGLVVAAAAGPWRADEGNTRGWMLMSPQERIEHQARVRGFTDYDACVAYRMEHHALMVQRARERGLALPGEHWDFCSRLKRGVAQE
;
A
#
# COMPACT_ATOMS: atom_id res chain seq x y z
N MET A 1 -27.69 -0.08 -52.62
CA MET A 1 -26.51 0.51 -51.93
C MET A 1 -26.99 1.49 -50.88
N PRO A 2 -26.89 1.15 -49.59
CA PRO A 2 -26.44 2.13 -48.60
C PRO A 2 -25.31 1.51 -47.78
N CYS A 3 -24.08 1.88 -48.14
CA CYS A 3 -22.87 1.58 -47.40
C CYS A 3 -22.46 2.86 -46.64
N SER A 4 -21.79 2.70 -45.51
CA SER A 4 -20.89 3.71 -44.96
C SER A 4 -21.47 4.91 -44.20
N ARG A 5 -22.35 4.68 -43.20
CA ARG A 5 -22.53 5.67 -42.09
C ARG A 5 -22.44 5.05 -40.69
N SER A 6 -22.73 3.76 -40.53
CA SER A 6 -22.82 3.12 -39.21
C SER A 6 -21.49 2.60 -38.65
N ALA A 7 -20.44 2.47 -39.46
CA ALA A 7 -19.17 1.89 -39.02
C ALA A 7 -18.28 2.87 -38.22
N ALA A 8 -18.42 4.18 -38.44
CA ALA A 8 -17.54 5.18 -37.81
C ALA A 8 -17.90 5.46 -36.34
N VAL A 9 -19.17 5.29 -35.94
CA VAL A 9 -19.60 5.56 -34.55
C VAL A 9 -19.18 4.43 -33.60
N ILE A 10 -19.14 3.19 -34.10
CA ILE A 10 -18.78 2.01 -33.30
C ILE A 10 -17.29 2.01 -32.95
N ALA A 11 -16.44 2.59 -33.80
CA ALA A 11 -14.99 2.67 -33.55
C ALA A 11 -14.60 3.65 -32.42
N ALA A 12 -15.44 4.64 -32.10
CA ALA A 12 -15.13 5.65 -31.07
C ALA A 12 -15.49 5.22 -29.64
N ILE A 13 -16.45 4.31 -29.48
CA ILE A 13 -16.92 3.87 -28.15
C ILE A 13 -16.00 2.77 -27.59
N MET A 14 -15.30 2.04 -28.47
CA MET A 14 -14.42 0.92 -28.12
C MET A 14 -13.00 1.34 -27.66
N TRP A 15 -12.84 2.59 -27.21
CA TRP A 15 -11.63 3.12 -26.56
C TRP A 15 -11.89 3.72 -25.17
N LEU A 16 -13.12 3.60 -24.65
CA LEU A 16 -13.55 4.17 -23.37
C LEU A 16 -13.77 3.12 -22.25
N VAL A 17 -13.00 2.03 -22.25
CA VAL A 17 -13.00 1.07 -21.13
C VAL A 17 -11.58 0.87 -20.62
N GLY A 18 -10.95 1.97 -20.23
CA GLY A 18 -9.77 1.96 -19.35
C GLY A 18 -10.23 2.15 -17.91
N LEU A 19 -10.66 1.08 -17.23
CA LEU A 19 -10.82 1.11 -15.78
C LEU A 19 -10.60 -0.28 -15.18
N VAL A 20 -9.38 -0.79 -15.29
CA VAL A 20 -8.93 -1.86 -14.37
C VAL A 20 -8.53 -1.17 -13.07
N VAL A 21 -9.49 -0.95 -12.18
CA VAL A 21 -9.20 -0.73 -10.76
C VAL A 21 -8.79 -2.10 -10.20
N ALA A 22 -7.49 -2.39 -10.22
CA ALA A 22 -6.93 -3.52 -9.49
C ALA A 22 -6.92 -3.19 -8.00
N ALA A 23 -8.07 -3.34 -7.34
CA ALA A 23 -8.17 -3.36 -5.90
C ALA A 23 -8.38 -4.80 -5.43
N ALA A 24 -7.31 -5.51 -5.06
CA ALA A 24 -7.35 -6.52 -3.99
C ALA A 24 -5.96 -7.11 -3.68
N ALA A 25 -5.27 -6.56 -2.68
CA ALA A 25 -4.46 -7.38 -1.77
C ALA A 25 -5.34 -7.72 -0.56
N GLY A 26 -5.62 -9.02 -0.33
CA GLY A 26 -6.35 -9.54 0.83
C GLY A 26 -5.66 -9.24 2.18
N PRO A 27 -6.35 -9.40 3.34
CA PRO A 27 -6.52 -8.32 4.30
C PRO A 27 -5.37 -8.23 5.31
N TRP A 28 -4.20 -7.80 4.86
CA TRP A 28 -3.32 -7.09 5.79
C TRP A 28 -3.93 -5.71 6.05
N ARG A 29 -4.30 -5.45 7.31
CA ARG A 29 -4.81 -4.17 7.78
C ARG A 29 -3.87 -3.66 8.87
N ALA A 30 -3.24 -2.52 8.61
CA ALA A 30 -2.48 -1.83 9.64
C ALA A 30 -3.44 -1.40 10.77
N ASP A 31 -3.08 -1.70 12.02
CA ASP A 31 -3.80 -1.30 13.23
C ASP A 31 -2.81 -1.16 14.41
N GLU A 32 -3.33 -0.81 15.59
CA GLU A 32 -2.55 -0.60 16.83
C GLU A 32 -1.73 -1.81 17.25
N GLY A 33 -2.21 -3.03 16.96
CA GLY A 33 -1.56 -4.28 17.34
C GLY A 33 -0.39 -4.66 16.42
N ASN A 34 -0.41 -4.23 15.16
CA ASN A 34 0.60 -4.62 14.17
C ASN A 34 1.44 -3.48 13.58
N THR A 35 1.09 -2.22 13.88
CA THR A 35 1.82 -1.05 13.41
C THR A 35 2.39 -0.26 14.58
N ARG A 36 3.72 -0.24 14.69
CA ARG A 36 4.38 0.54 15.74
C ARG A 36 4.17 2.04 15.52
N GLY A 37 3.88 2.73 16.63
CA GLY A 37 3.60 4.15 16.60
C GLY A 37 2.23 4.52 16.03
N TRP A 38 1.29 3.59 15.88
CA TRP A 38 -0.06 3.89 15.34
C TRP A 38 -0.75 5.09 16.00
N MET A 39 -0.65 5.21 17.33
CA MET A 39 -1.19 6.34 18.10
C MET A 39 -0.51 7.69 17.80
N LEU A 40 0.68 7.66 17.20
CA LEU A 40 1.48 8.82 16.79
C LEU A 40 1.23 9.22 15.33
N MET A 41 0.43 8.45 14.60
CA MET A 41 0.03 8.73 13.22
C MET A 41 -1.32 9.44 13.18
N SER A 42 -1.47 10.35 12.22
CA SER A 42 -2.77 10.92 11.87
C SER A 42 -3.66 9.90 11.15
N PRO A 43 -4.98 10.14 11.08
CA PRO A 43 -5.90 9.28 10.32
C PRO A 43 -5.50 9.13 8.84
N GLN A 44 -5.04 10.20 8.21
CA GLN A 44 -4.61 10.19 6.81
C GLN A 44 -3.34 9.34 6.62
N GLU A 45 -2.34 9.53 7.49
CA GLU A 45 -1.10 8.75 7.43
C GLU A 45 -1.36 7.25 7.62
N ARG A 46 -2.35 6.87 8.44
CA ARG A 46 -2.76 5.47 8.60
C ARG A 46 -3.30 4.88 7.31
N ILE A 47 -4.08 5.64 6.54
CA ILE A 47 -4.61 5.21 5.24
C ILE A 47 -3.46 5.05 4.24
N GLU A 48 -2.56 6.03 4.19
CA GLU A 48 -1.39 6.01 3.31
C GLU A 48 -0.44 4.87 3.64
N HIS A 49 -0.19 4.62 4.93
CA HIS A 49 0.61 3.49 5.38
C HIS A 49 -0.02 2.15 4.96
N GLN A 50 -1.32 1.98 5.16
CA GLN A 50 -2.04 0.78 4.69
C GLN A 50 -1.90 0.60 3.17
N ALA A 51 -2.06 1.67 2.39
CA ALA A 51 -1.93 1.62 0.94
C ALA A 51 -0.50 1.28 0.51
N ARG A 52 0.50 1.94 1.12
CA ARG A 52 1.93 1.74 0.83
C ARG A 52 2.36 0.32 1.13
N VAL A 53 2.04 -0.21 2.31
CA VAL A 53 2.44 -1.56 2.71
C VAL A 53 1.79 -2.62 1.83
N ARG A 54 0.53 -2.43 1.44
CA ARG A 54 -0.14 -3.34 0.49
C ARG A 54 0.52 -3.36 -0.88
N GLY A 55 1.06 -2.22 -1.31
CA GLY A 55 1.69 -2.06 -2.62
C GLY A 55 3.12 -2.58 -2.73
N PHE A 56 3.78 -2.95 -1.63
CA PHE A 56 5.12 -3.54 -1.74
C PHE A 56 5.06 -4.94 -2.35
N THR A 57 5.88 -5.12 -3.39
CA THR A 57 6.21 -6.40 -4.00
C THR A 57 7.66 -6.80 -3.68
N ASP A 58 8.54 -5.82 -3.53
CA ASP A 58 9.95 -6.00 -3.20
C ASP A 58 10.20 -5.97 -1.68
N TYR A 59 11.00 -6.93 -1.21
CA TYR A 59 11.30 -7.09 0.21
C TYR A 59 12.20 -5.98 0.73
N ASP A 60 13.25 -5.61 0.00
CA ASP A 60 14.24 -4.64 0.47
C ASP A 60 13.64 -3.23 0.54
N ALA A 61 12.84 -2.85 -0.46
CA ALA A 61 12.06 -1.62 -0.46
C ALA A 61 11.07 -1.55 0.71
N CYS A 62 10.42 -2.68 1.03
CA CYS A 62 9.53 -2.77 2.18
C CYS A 62 10.30 -2.57 3.50
N VAL A 63 11.46 -3.21 3.65
CA VAL A 63 12.30 -3.11 4.86
C VAL A 63 12.82 -1.68 5.05
N ALA A 64 13.28 -1.04 3.97
CA ALA A 64 13.72 0.34 3.99
C ALA A 64 12.61 1.26 4.47
N TYR A 65 11.41 1.14 3.89
CA TYR A 65 10.24 1.91 4.30
C TYR A 65 9.86 1.67 5.77
N ARG A 66 9.87 0.41 6.23
CA ARG A 66 9.58 0.07 7.62
C ARG A 66 10.56 0.75 8.58
N MET A 67 11.84 0.72 8.26
CA MET A 67 12.88 1.34 9.09
C MET A 67 12.72 2.86 9.17
N GLU A 68 12.48 3.51 8.03
CA GLU A 68 12.22 4.95 7.96
C GLU A 68 10.97 5.33 8.75
N HIS A 69 9.88 4.58 8.56
CA HIS A 69 8.63 4.79 9.28
C HIS A 69 8.82 4.62 10.79
N HIS A 70 9.54 3.58 11.22
CA HIS A 70 9.85 3.37 12.64
C HIS A 70 10.68 4.54 13.21
N ALA A 71 11.69 5.01 12.49
CA ALA A 71 12.51 6.15 12.94
C ALA A 71 11.67 7.41 13.12
N LEU A 72 10.74 7.69 12.19
CA LEU A 72 9.78 8.78 12.31
C LEU A 72 8.88 8.63 13.55
N MET A 73 8.40 7.42 13.83
CA MET A 73 7.58 7.16 15.02
C MET A 73 8.39 7.32 16.32
N VAL A 74 9.67 6.91 16.33
CA VAL A 74 10.57 7.12 17.47
C VAL A 74 10.80 8.61 17.71
N GLN A 75 11.01 9.41 16.64
CA GLN A 75 11.15 10.86 16.76
C GLN A 75 9.88 11.48 17.39
N ARG A 76 8.70 11.17 16.84
CA ARG A 76 7.43 11.68 17.37
C ARG A 76 7.16 11.25 18.80
N ALA A 77 7.56 10.03 19.17
CA ALA A 77 7.45 9.56 20.55
C ALA A 77 8.32 10.41 21.48
N ARG A 78 9.59 10.65 21.10
CA ARG A 78 10.53 11.48 21.88
C ARG A 78 10.03 12.91 22.06
N GLU A 79 9.50 13.52 21.01
CA GLU A 79 8.90 14.87 21.06
C GLU A 79 7.74 14.97 22.06
N ARG A 80 7.05 13.85 22.33
CA ARG A 80 5.95 13.75 23.30
C ARG A 80 6.37 13.19 24.67
N GLY A 81 7.68 13.00 24.90
CA GLY A 81 8.19 12.42 26.14
C GLY A 81 7.85 10.93 26.32
N LEU A 82 7.52 10.22 25.23
CA LEU A 82 7.19 8.81 25.22
C LEU A 82 8.40 7.98 24.73
N ALA A 83 8.54 6.77 25.26
CA ALA A 83 9.48 5.78 24.73
C ALA A 83 8.72 4.79 23.83
N LEU A 84 9.16 4.64 22.58
CA LEU A 84 8.63 3.62 21.68
C LEU A 84 9.50 2.36 21.78
N PRO A 85 8.97 1.21 22.24
CA PRO A 85 9.73 -0.04 22.29
C PRO A 85 10.00 -0.56 20.88
N GLY A 86 11.02 -1.42 20.75
CA GLY A 86 11.45 -1.97 19.47
C GLY A 86 10.36 -2.74 18.70
N GLU A 87 10.58 -2.84 17.39
CA GLU A 87 9.71 -3.56 16.46
C GLU A 87 9.68 -5.07 16.80
N HIS A 88 8.51 -5.59 17.15
CA HIS A 88 8.31 -7.03 17.38
C HIS A 88 7.71 -7.77 16.17
N TRP A 89 7.21 -7.03 15.18
CA TRP A 89 6.43 -7.60 14.07
C TRP A 89 7.00 -7.13 12.74
N ASP A 90 7.18 -8.07 11.81
CA ASP A 90 7.73 -7.79 10.48
C ASP A 90 6.66 -7.99 9.40
N PHE A 91 6.03 -6.90 8.95
CA PHE A 91 5.05 -6.95 7.87
C PHE A 91 5.67 -7.26 6.49
N CYS A 92 6.97 -7.03 6.31
CA CYS A 92 7.70 -7.33 5.08
C CYS A 92 8.02 -8.82 4.94
N SER A 93 8.02 -9.57 6.04
CA SER A 93 8.26 -11.03 6.04
C SER A 93 7.32 -11.80 5.11
N ARG A 94 6.11 -11.27 4.84
CA ARG A 94 5.16 -11.85 3.88
C ARG A 94 5.72 -11.96 2.46
N LEU A 95 6.61 -11.03 2.07
CA LEU A 95 7.18 -10.94 0.73
C LEU A 95 8.25 -12.00 0.50
N LYS A 96 8.91 -12.48 1.56
CA LYS A 96 9.89 -13.59 1.48
C LYS A 96 9.28 -14.88 0.93
N ARG A 97 7.97 -15.08 1.08
CA ARG A 97 7.25 -16.28 0.60
C ARG A 97 6.62 -16.11 -0.79
N GLY A 98 6.53 -14.87 -1.29
CA GLY A 98 5.95 -14.57 -2.62
C GLY A 98 6.93 -14.79 -3.78
N VAL A 99 8.23 -14.85 -3.50
CA VAL A 99 9.29 -15.07 -4.51
C VAL A 99 9.46 -16.55 -4.88
N ALA A 100 8.79 -17.48 -4.15
CA ALA A 100 8.88 -18.92 -4.38
C ALA A 100 7.69 -19.51 -5.17
N GLN A 101 6.88 -18.67 -5.81
CA GLN A 101 5.72 -19.09 -6.61
C GLN A 101 5.79 -18.49 -8.01
N GLU A 102 6.82 -18.90 -8.77
CA GLU A 102 6.86 -18.79 -10.23
C GLU A 102 7.19 -20.16 -10.83
#